data_AF-A0A0F8ZBY8-F1
#
_entry.id   AF-A0A0F8ZBY8-F1
#
_cell.length_a   1.000
_cell.length_b   1.000
_cell.length_c   1.000
_cell.angle_alpha   90.00
_cell.angle_beta   90.00
_cell.angle_gamma   90.00
#
_symmetry.space_group_name_H-M   'P 1'
#
loop_
_entity.id
_entity.type
_entity.pdbx_description
1 polymer ?
#
loop_
_entity_poly.entity_id
_entity_poly.type
_entity_poly.pdbx_seq_one_letter_code
_entity_poly.pdbx_strand_id
1 'polypeptide(L)'
;MKPLASSNSNIAQAGYILLSTALFVVVADQIRRRGTAIVLAGAVWAATLNITLGIVDFLALDDLLAFIRTADYALANEHSFLGMPRVIGGFAEASEFGPVSAAFFGFFAVLYMAGRRSRDLWLAVGNLVLSAMSFSTTAYVALFVAVVLVVVQARRLLVGMSRTFGHLLVTAFAAVIFGGVCALILAPAADTTGDVFK
;
A
#
# COMPACT_ATOMS: atom_id res chain seq x y z
N MET A 1 -33.63 -8.43 -24.25
CA MET A 1 -32.63 -7.86 -23.34
C MET A 1 -33.26 -6.65 -22.66
N LYS A 2 -33.42 -6.66 -21.34
CA LYS A 2 -34.03 -5.54 -20.60
C LYS A 2 -32.89 -4.61 -20.15
N PRO A 3 -32.96 -3.28 -20.37
CA PRO A 3 -31.91 -2.36 -19.93
C PRO A 3 -31.71 -2.48 -18.41
N LEU A 4 -30.46 -2.45 -17.95
CA LEU A 4 -30.17 -2.44 -16.51
C LEU A 4 -30.81 -1.19 -15.89
N ALA A 5 -31.66 -1.38 -14.89
CA ALA A 5 -32.21 -0.30 -14.10
C ALA A 5 -31.11 0.41 -13.31
N SER A 6 -31.28 1.71 -13.03
CA SER A 6 -30.36 2.45 -12.15
C SER A 6 -30.36 1.80 -10.76
N SER A 7 -29.24 1.20 -10.38
CA SER A 7 -29.01 0.71 -9.03
C SER A 7 -28.21 1.74 -8.22
N ASN A 8 -28.20 1.60 -6.90
CA ASN A 8 -27.33 2.41 -6.03
C ASN A 8 -25.84 2.30 -6.42
N SER A 9 -25.44 1.17 -7.02
CA SER A 9 -24.08 0.98 -7.56
C SER A 9 -23.78 1.95 -8.71
N ASN A 10 -24.75 2.19 -9.62
CA ASN A 10 -24.56 3.11 -10.74
C ASN A 10 -24.40 4.56 -10.26
N ILE A 11 -25.12 4.95 -9.20
CA ILE A 11 -25.03 6.29 -8.60
C ILE A 11 -23.68 6.46 -7.89
N ALA A 12 -23.26 5.46 -7.10
CA ALA A 12 -21.97 5.47 -6.42
C ALA A 12 -20.80 5.54 -7.42
N GLN A 13 -20.84 4.77 -8.51
CA GLN A 13 -19.82 4.81 -9.58
C GLN A 13 -19.73 6.18 -10.25
N ALA A 14 -20.87 6.80 -10.58
CA ALA A 14 -20.88 8.16 -11.10
C ALA A 14 -20.26 9.16 -10.11
N GLY A 15 -20.58 9.03 -8.82
CA GLY A 15 -19.96 9.80 -7.75
C GLY A 15 -18.44 9.61 -7.67
N TYR A 16 -17.96 8.36 -7.71
CA TYR A 16 -16.52 8.06 -7.70
C TYR A 16 -15.79 8.66 -8.90
N ILE A 17 -16.35 8.59 -10.11
CA ILE A 17 -15.75 9.17 -11.32
C ILE A 17 -15.70 10.69 -11.22
N LEU A 18 -16.79 11.34 -10.80
CA LEU A 18 -16.84 12.79 -10.67
C LEU A 18 -15.87 13.29 -9.61
N LEU A 19 -15.82 12.64 -8.44
CA LEU A 19 -14.91 13.00 -7.37
C LEU A 19 -13.45 12.78 -7.78
N SER A 20 -13.13 11.65 -8.40
CA SER A 20 -11.78 11.36 -8.89
C SER A 20 -11.33 12.36 -9.95
N THR A 21 -12.23 12.73 -10.87
CA THR A 21 -11.96 13.74 -11.90
C THR A 21 -11.75 15.12 -11.29
N ALA A 22 -12.60 15.52 -10.35
CA ALA A 22 -12.47 16.80 -9.64
C ALA A 22 -11.14 16.86 -8.87
N LEU A 23 -10.78 15.80 -8.13
CA LEU A 23 -9.50 15.69 -7.43
C LEU A 23 -8.32 15.79 -8.40
N PHE A 24 -8.39 15.08 -9.54
CA PHE A 24 -7.35 15.16 -10.57
C PHE A 24 -7.19 16.59 -11.10
N VAL A 25 -8.28 17.27 -11.44
CA VAL A 25 -8.26 18.65 -11.95
C VAL A 25 -7.68 19.60 -10.91
N VAL A 26 -8.09 19.49 -9.64
CA VAL A 26 -7.57 20.32 -8.55
C VAL A 26 -6.08 20.08 -8.36
N VAL A 27 -5.64 18.82 -8.30
CA VAL A 27 -4.21 18.48 -8.13
C VAL A 27 -3.39 18.99 -9.32
N ALA A 28 -3.86 18.79 -10.55
CA ALA A 28 -3.19 19.27 -11.75
C ALA A 28 -3.07 20.80 -11.78
N ASP A 29 -4.13 21.53 -11.41
CA ASP A 29 -4.10 22.98 -11.33
C ASP A 29 -3.17 23.46 -10.20
N GLN A 30 -3.18 22.80 -9.04
CA GLN A 30 -2.26 23.13 -7.94
C GLN A 30 -0.80 22.88 -8.31
N ILE A 31 -0.49 21.78 -9.03
CA ILE A 31 0.86 21.52 -9.56
C ILE A 31 1.26 22.65 -10.50
N ARG A 32 0.38 23.03 -11.42
CA ARG A 32 0.65 24.10 -12.40
C ARG A 32 0.93 25.43 -11.73
N ARG A 33 0.20 25.78 -10.65
CA ARG A 33 0.32 27.07 -9.97
C ARG A 33 1.42 27.14 -8.92
N ARG A 34 1.62 26.07 -8.15
CA ARG A 34 2.48 26.05 -6.96
C ARG A 34 3.70 25.13 -7.10
N GLY A 35 3.83 24.46 -8.24
CA GLY A 35 4.89 23.48 -8.50
C GLY A 35 4.67 22.15 -7.76
N THR A 36 5.68 21.30 -7.78
CA THR A 36 5.61 19.93 -7.25
C THR A 36 5.67 19.85 -5.72
N ALA A 37 6.01 20.94 -5.03
CA ALA A 37 6.13 20.98 -3.57
C ALA A 37 4.82 20.64 -2.86
N ILE A 38 3.68 21.11 -3.38
CA ILE A 38 2.36 20.81 -2.80
C ILE A 38 2.00 19.33 -2.93
N VAL A 39 2.39 18.69 -4.04
CA VAL A 39 2.19 17.24 -4.23
C VAL A 39 3.03 16.45 -3.27
N LEU A 40 4.29 16.86 -3.07
CA LEU A 40 5.15 16.18 -2.10
C LEU A 40 4.58 16.30 -0.68
N ALA A 41 4.09 17.48 -0.29
CA ALA A 41 3.43 17.67 1.00
C ALA A 41 2.17 16.79 1.11
N GLY A 42 1.33 16.75 0.07
CA GLY A 42 0.15 15.88 0.01
C GLY A 42 0.51 14.39 0.10
N ALA A 43 1.56 13.95 -0.59
CA ALA A 43 2.04 12.57 -0.54
C ALA A 43 2.55 12.19 0.85
N VAL A 44 3.26 13.10 1.55
CA VAL A 44 3.69 12.89 2.94
C VAL A 44 2.48 12.70 3.85
N TRP A 45 1.48 13.56 3.73
CA TRP A 45 0.23 13.43 4.49
C TRP A 45 -0.49 12.13 4.19
N ALA A 46 -0.66 11.78 2.90
CA ALA A 46 -1.35 10.58 2.49
C ALA A 46 -0.65 9.31 2.99
N ALA A 47 0.68 9.22 2.88
CA ALA A 47 1.45 8.08 3.38
C ALA A 47 1.44 7.98 4.91
N THR A 48 1.46 9.12 5.60
CA THR A 48 1.36 9.16 7.07
C THR A 48 -0.02 8.67 7.51
N LEU A 49 -1.09 9.16 6.90
CA LEU A 49 -2.46 8.71 7.17
C LEU A 49 -2.63 7.22 6.87
N ASN A 50 -2.09 6.73 5.75
CA ASN A 50 -2.11 5.31 5.41
C ASN A 50 -1.43 4.46 6.50
N ILE A 51 -0.28 4.91 7.02
CA ILE A 51 0.40 4.24 8.13
C ILE A 51 -0.45 4.25 9.40
N THR A 52 -0.96 5.41 9.78
CA THR A 52 -1.79 5.55 10.98
C THR A 52 -3.01 4.65 10.92
N LEU A 53 -3.73 4.63 9.80
CA LEU A 53 -4.91 3.78 9.62
C LEU A 53 -4.54 2.29 9.63
N GLY A 54 -3.42 1.91 9.03
CA GLY A 54 -2.91 0.54 9.10
C GLY A 54 -2.53 0.11 10.52
N ILE A 55 -1.96 1.00 11.33
CA ILE A 55 -1.64 0.72 12.74
C ILE A 55 -2.92 0.59 13.57
N VAL A 56 -3.87 1.52 13.41
CA VAL A 56 -5.16 1.47 14.12
C VAL A 56 -5.89 0.16 13.83
N ASP A 57 -5.87 -0.27 12.58
CA ASP A 57 -6.45 -1.55 12.14
C ASP A 57 -5.70 -2.76 12.72
N PHE A 58 -4.38 -2.74 12.69
CA PHE A 58 -3.58 -3.80 13.31
C PHE A 58 -3.82 -3.94 14.83
N LEU A 59 -4.10 -2.82 15.52
CA LEU A 59 -4.42 -2.79 16.94
C LEU A 59 -5.89 -3.16 17.26
N ALA A 60 -6.68 -3.52 16.25
CA ALA A 60 -8.11 -3.86 16.40
C ALA A 60 -8.92 -2.76 17.10
N LEU A 61 -8.62 -1.49 16.80
CA LEU A 61 -9.37 -0.34 17.32
C LEU A 61 -10.60 -0.07 16.44
N ASP A 62 -11.48 -1.06 16.35
CA ASP A 62 -12.62 -1.08 15.43
C ASP A 62 -13.62 0.05 15.65
N ASP A 63 -13.83 0.48 16.91
CA ASP A 63 -14.70 1.60 17.25
C ASP A 63 -14.26 2.91 16.59
N LEU A 64 -12.95 3.11 16.44
CA LEU A 64 -12.39 4.29 15.76
C LEU A 64 -12.50 4.16 14.23
N LEU A 65 -12.39 2.94 13.71
CA LEU A 65 -12.49 2.64 12.29
C LEU A 65 -13.94 2.61 11.80
N ALA A 66 -14.92 2.33 12.65
CA ALA A 66 -16.35 2.27 12.29
C ALA A 66 -16.86 3.60 11.72
N PHE A 67 -16.30 4.73 12.15
CA PHE A 67 -16.63 6.05 11.58
C PHE A 67 -16.06 6.26 10.17
N ILE A 68 -14.92 5.64 9.86
CA ILE A 68 -14.25 5.75 8.56
C ILE A 68 -14.76 4.67 7.59
N ARG A 69 -15.03 3.47 8.11
CA ARG A 69 -15.59 2.31 7.42
C ARG A 69 -17.12 2.37 7.50
N THR A 70 -17.73 3.39 6.90
CA THR A 70 -19.21 3.56 6.86
C THR A 70 -19.95 2.55 5.98
N ALA A 71 -19.30 1.47 5.54
CA ALA A 71 -19.92 0.46 4.69
C ALA A 71 -19.97 -0.87 5.44
N ASP A 72 -21.17 -1.26 5.87
CA ASP A 72 -21.55 -2.57 6.45
C ASP A 72 -21.35 -3.76 5.49
N TYR A 73 -20.51 -3.63 4.46
CA TYR A 73 -20.07 -4.82 3.74
C TYR A 73 -19.28 -5.63 4.75
N ALA A 74 -19.69 -6.89 4.95
CA ALA A 74 -18.96 -7.87 5.73
C ALA A 74 -17.51 -7.87 5.26
N LEU A 75 -16.69 -7.02 5.89
CA LEU A 75 -15.29 -6.91 5.60
C LEU A 75 -14.78 -8.31 5.91
N ALA A 76 -14.07 -8.92 4.97
CA ALA A 76 -13.35 -10.17 5.21
C ALA A 76 -12.18 -9.96 6.19
N ASN A 77 -12.38 -9.13 7.22
CA ASN A 77 -11.52 -8.86 8.37
C ASN A 77 -11.27 -10.12 9.19
N GLU A 78 -12.16 -11.12 9.10
CA GLU A 78 -11.96 -12.41 9.77
C GLU A 78 -10.93 -13.31 9.07
N HIS A 79 -10.39 -12.93 7.91
CA HIS A 79 -9.30 -13.67 7.30
C HIS A 79 -7.97 -13.33 7.97
N SER A 80 -7.69 -14.03 9.07
CA SER A 80 -6.34 -14.13 9.61
C SER A 80 -5.48 -15.00 8.70
N PHE A 81 -4.26 -14.58 8.42
CA PHE A 81 -3.29 -15.40 7.68
C PHE A 81 -2.17 -15.78 8.65
N LEU A 82 -1.93 -17.09 8.84
CA LEU A 82 -0.95 -17.62 9.80
C LEU A 82 -1.16 -17.13 11.25
N GLY A 83 -2.41 -16.92 11.69
CA GLY A 83 -2.73 -16.45 13.04
C GLY A 83 -2.43 -14.97 13.31
N MET A 84 -1.99 -14.21 12.29
CA MET A 84 -1.87 -12.75 12.36
C MET A 84 -3.08 -12.07 11.71
N PRO A 85 -3.57 -10.96 12.29
CA PRO A 85 -4.63 -10.18 11.67
C PRO A 85 -4.13 -9.57 10.36
N ARG A 86 -4.95 -9.69 9.32
CA ARG A 86 -4.69 -9.08 8.01
C ARG A 86 -5.00 -7.59 8.09
N VAL A 87 -4.06 -6.75 7.65
CA VAL A 87 -4.23 -5.30 7.71
C VAL A 87 -4.83 -4.78 6.40
N ILE A 88 -5.96 -4.06 6.50
CA ILE A 88 -6.64 -3.38 5.40
C ILE A 88 -6.73 -1.85 5.61
N GLY A 89 -6.40 -1.36 6.80
CA GLY A 89 -6.35 0.07 7.11
C GLY A 89 -7.69 0.78 6.86
N GLY A 90 -7.66 1.91 6.16
CA GLY A 90 -8.88 2.67 5.83
C GLY A 90 -9.64 2.19 4.58
N PHE A 91 -9.24 1.07 3.97
CA PHE A 91 -9.81 0.60 2.70
C PHE A 91 -10.89 -0.45 2.94
N ALA A 92 -11.69 -0.71 1.90
CA ALA A 92 -12.70 -1.76 1.92
C ALA A 92 -12.07 -3.16 1.78
N GLU A 93 -10.91 -3.26 1.12
CA GLU A 93 -10.22 -4.54 0.90
C GLU A 93 -8.70 -4.41 1.02
N ALA A 94 -8.05 -5.49 1.49
CA ALA A 94 -6.58 -5.56 1.49
C ALA A 94 -5.98 -5.61 0.08
N SER A 95 -6.79 -6.00 -0.91
CA SER A 95 -6.43 -6.01 -2.32
C SER A 95 -6.16 -4.60 -2.86
N GLU A 96 -6.73 -3.57 -2.20
CA GLU A 96 -6.55 -2.15 -2.49
C GLU A 96 -5.47 -1.52 -1.59
N PHE A 97 -5.55 -1.75 -0.27
CA PHE A 97 -4.62 -1.18 0.71
C PHE A 97 -3.17 -1.58 0.45
N GLY A 98 -2.93 -2.86 0.16
CA GLY A 98 -1.59 -3.40 -0.03
C GLY A 98 -0.84 -2.76 -1.20
N PRO A 99 -1.41 -2.70 -2.41
CA PRO A 99 -0.80 -1.98 -3.54
C PRO A 99 -0.59 -0.49 -3.32
N VAL A 100 -1.52 0.21 -2.64
CA VAL A 100 -1.35 1.64 -2.29
C VAL A 100 -0.14 1.81 -1.36
N SER A 101 -0.04 0.97 -0.34
CA SER A 101 1.11 0.95 0.58
C SER A 101 2.42 0.65 -0.17
N ALA A 102 2.41 -0.31 -1.10
CA ALA A 102 3.57 -0.62 -1.95
C ALA A 102 4.00 0.58 -2.81
N ALA A 103 3.05 1.34 -3.36
CA ALA A 103 3.32 2.53 -4.15
C ALA A 103 3.96 3.64 -3.30
N PHE A 104 3.46 3.87 -2.07
CA PHE A 104 4.08 4.81 -1.13
C PHE A 104 5.49 4.37 -0.76
N PHE A 105 5.71 3.08 -0.49
CA PHE A 105 7.05 2.53 -0.28
C PHE A 105 8.00 2.89 -1.43
N GLY A 106 7.61 2.58 -2.67
CA GLY A 106 8.44 2.85 -3.84
C GLY A 106 8.76 4.34 -4.00
N PHE A 107 7.75 5.20 -3.86
CA PHE A 107 7.90 6.65 -3.97
C PHE A 107 8.87 7.21 -2.92
N PHE A 108 8.65 6.89 -1.64
CA PHE A 108 9.48 7.42 -0.55
C PHE A 108 10.87 6.78 -0.50
N ALA A 109 11.03 5.53 -0.93
CA ALA A 109 12.35 4.91 -1.06
C ALA A 109 13.22 5.64 -2.09
N VAL A 110 12.65 5.98 -3.26
CA VAL A 110 13.36 6.79 -4.27
C VAL A 110 13.69 8.18 -3.73
N LEU A 111 12.74 8.83 -3.05
CA LEU A 111 12.94 10.15 -2.48
C LEU A 111 14.04 10.16 -1.40
N TYR A 112 14.06 9.15 -0.54
CA TYR A 112 15.12 8.97 0.45
C TYR A 112 16.49 8.77 -0.21
N MET A 113 16.59 8.01 -1.29
CA MET A 113 17.86 7.84 -2.00
C MET A 113 18.36 9.15 -2.61
N ALA A 114 17.46 9.99 -3.11
CA ALA A 114 17.78 11.28 -3.71
C ALA A 114 18.14 12.35 -2.66
N GLY A 115 17.37 12.43 -1.56
CA GLY A 115 17.45 13.54 -0.60
C GLY A 115 18.01 13.19 0.79
N ARG A 116 18.15 11.90 1.12
CA ARG A 116 18.70 11.37 2.38
C ARG A 116 18.01 11.85 3.67
N ARG A 117 16.74 12.23 3.57
CA ARG A 117 15.97 12.70 4.73
C ARG A 117 15.38 11.52 5.51
N SER A 118 15.65 11.44 6.81
CA SER A 118 15.18 10.34 7.67
C SER A 118 13.66 10.14 7.64
N ARG A 119 12.88 11.22 7.50
CA ARG A 119 11.42 11.15 7.34
C ARG A 119 11.01 10.24 6.18
N ASP A 120 11.65 10.40 5.02
CA ASP A 120 11.28 9.66 3.81
C ASP A 120 11.62 8.16 3.97
N LEU A 121 12.68 7.84 4.71
CA LEU A 121 13.00 6.46 5.09
C LEU A 121 11.90 5.85 5.97
N TRP A 122 11.46 6.55 7.02
CA TRP A 122 10.40 6.07 7.91
C TRP A 122 9.08 5.84 7.18
N LEU A 123 8.71 6.76 6.29
CA LEU A 123 7.50 6.62 5.46
C LEU A 123 7.62 5.43 4.51
N ALA A 124 8.80 5.20 3.92
CA ALA A 124 9.03 4.05 3.05
C ALA A 124 8.92 2.73 3.83
N VAL A 125 9.62 2.61 4.96
CA VAL A 125 9.65 1.39 5.77
C VAL A 125 8.27 1.08 6.36
N GLY A 126 7.56 2.08 6.91
CA GLY A 126 6.23 1.87 7.46
C GLY A 126 5.24 1.32 6.42
N ASN A 127 5.25 1.91 5.22
CA ASN A 127 4.39 1.44 4.13
C ASN A 127 4.83 0.09 3.54
N LEU A 128 6.13 -0.24 3.56
CA LEU A 128 6.62 -1.57 3.18
C LEU A 128 6.06 -2.66 4.10
N VAL A 129 6.15 -2.43 5.41
CA VAL A 129 5.67 -3.37 6.44
C VAL A 129 4.16 -3.57 6.29
N LEU A 130 3.39 -2.49 6.20
CA LEU A 130 1.94 -2.57 6.07
C LEU A 130 1.50 -3.25 4.77
N SER A 131 2.20 -3.00 3.67
CA SER A 131 1.95 -3.71 2.41
C SER A 131 2.18 -5.22 2.53
N ALA A 132 3.23 -5.63 3.26
CA ALA A 132 3.49 -7.05 3.51
C ALA A 132 2.45 -7.69 4.45
N MET A 133 1.98 -6.93 5.44
CA MET A 133 0.96 -7.35 6.42
C MET A 133 -0.47 -7.34 5.86
N SER A 134 -0.67 -6.84 4.64
CA SER A 134 -1.99 -6.89 4.00
C SER A 134 -2.33 -8.29 3.46
N PHE A 135 -1.38 -9.24 3.50
CA PHE A 135 -1.52 -10.63 3.03
C PHE A 135 -2.35 -10.74 1.75
N SER A 136 -2.03 -9.92 0.76
CA SER A 136 -2.72 -9.90 -0.54
C SER A 136 -1.74 -10.21 -1.64
N THR A 137 -2.13 -11.11 -2.56
CA THR A 137 -1.35 -11.40 -3.77
C THR A 137 -1.12 -10.14 -4.60
N THR A 138 -2.12 -9.26 -4.70
CA THR A 138 -1.98 -7.96 -5.39
C THR A 138 -0.93 -7.07 -4.72
N ALA A 139 -0.84 -7.09 -3.38
CA ALA A 139 0.15 -6.33 -2.64
C ALA A 139 1.56 -6.83 -2.92
N TYR A 140 1.77 -8.15 -2.92
CA TYR A 140 3.08 -8.73 -3.21
C TYR A 140 3.53 -8.48 -4.65
N VAL A 141 2.62 -8.53 -5.62
CA VAL A 141 2.93 -8.15 -7.01
C VAL A 141 3.28 -6.66 -7.10
N ALA A 142 2.52 -5.79 -6.44
CA ALA A 142 2.80 -4.35 -6.42
C ALA A 142 4.14 -4.04 -5.73
N LEU A 143 4.46 -4.72 -4.63
CA LEU A 143 5.76 -4.64 -3.96
C LEU A 143 6.88 -5.08 -4.89
N PHE A 144 6.74 -6.21 -5.58
CA PHE A 144 7.73 -6.66 -6.55
C PHE A 144 8.00 -5.59 -7.62
N VAL A 145 6.96 -4.99 -8.19
CA VAL A 145 7.11 -3.92 -9.18
C VAL A 145 7.77 -2.68 -8.56
N ALA A 146 7.32 -2.24 -7.38
CA ALA A 146 7.90 -1.09 -6.69
C ALA A 146 9.39 -1.31 -6.40
N VAL A 147 9.76 -2.49 -5.93
CA VAL A 147 11.14 -2.92 -5.69
C VAL A 147 11.98 -2.83 -6.96
N VAL A 148 11.51 -3.40 -8.06
CA VAL A 148 12.21 -3.36 -9.36
C VAL A 148 12.46 -1.91 -9.78
N LEU A 149 11.44 -1.05 -9.70
CA LEU A 149 11.56 0.37 -10.04
C LEU A 149 12.56 1.09 -9.15
N VAL A 150 12.53 0.85 -7.84
CA VAL A 150 13.47 1.45 -6.90
C VAL A 150 14.89 0.99 -7.20
N VAL A 151 15.13 -0.30 -7.49
CA VAL A 151 16.46 -0.83 -7.85
C VAL A 151 16.98 -0.20 -9.15
N VAL A 152 16.13 -0.09 -10.17
CA VAL A 152 16.50 0.55 -11.45
C VAL A 152 16.90 2.01 -11.22
N GLN A 153 16.12 2.73 -10.41
CA GLN A 153 16.39 4.13 -10.10
C GLN A 153 17.61 4.30 -9.17
N ALA A 154 17.81 3.36 -8.24
CA ALA A 154 18.94 3.32 -7.32
C ALA A 154 20.27 3.28 -8.09
N ARG A 155 20.36 2.54 -9.20
CA ARG A 155 21.59 2.53 -10.03
C ARG A 155 22.00 3.92 -10.51
N ARG A 156 21.04 4.81 -10.75
CA ARG A 156 21.29 6.20 -11.18
C ARG A 156 21.59 7.12 -10.00
N LEU A 157 20.91 6.90 -8.87
CA LEU A 157 20.98 7.77 -7.70
C LEU A 157 22.07 7.39 -6.69
N LEU A 158 22.63 6.18 -6.79
CA LEU A 158 23.63 5.64 -5.86
C LEU A 158 25.08 5.79 -6.36
N VAL A 159 25.32 6.52 -7.46
CA VAL A 159 26.68 6.84 -7.90
C VAL A 159 27.34 7.73 -6.86
N GLY A 160 28.36 7.21 -6.15
CA GLY A 160 29.05 7.90 -5.04
C GLY A 160 28.72 7.37 -3.63
N MET A 161 27.91 6.32 -3.52
CA MET A 161 27.51 5.71 -2.25
C MET A 161 28.58 4.76 -1.66
N SER A 162 28.57 4.59 -0.34
CA SER A 162 29.36 3.52 0.30
C SER A 162 28.86 2.15 -0.16
N ARG A 163 29.79 1.25 -0.46
CA ARG A 163 29.50 -0.12 -0.92
C ARG A 163 28.55 -0.85 0.04
N THR A 164 28.70 -0.62 1.34
CA THR A 164 27.86 -1.21 2.40
C THR A 164 26.39 -0.86 2.24
N PHE A 165 26.04 0.39 1.92
CA PHE A 165 24.64 0.78 1.74
C PHE A 165 24.05 0.17 0.47
N GLY A 166 24.82 0.14 -0.62
CA GLY A 166 24.40 -0.52 -1.86
C GLY A 166 24.09 -2.00 -1.63
N HIS A 167 24.94 -2.70 -0.89
CA HIS A 167 24.69 -4.07 -0.48
C HIS A 167 23.44 -4.19 0.40
N LEU A 168 23.29 -3.38 1.44
CA LEU A 168 22.15 -3.46 2.35
C LEU A 168 20.82 -3.24 1.62
N LEU A 169 20.79 -2.32 0.67
CA LEU A 169 19.63 -2.07 -0.20
C LEU A 169 19.33 -3.27 -1.11
N VAL A 170 20.33 -3.85 -1.78
CA VAL A 170 20.15 -5.06 -2.60
C VAL A 170 19.69 -6.25 -1.74
N THR A 171 20.22 -6.38 -0.52
CA THR A 171 19.86 -7.46 0.40
C THR A 171 18.44 -7.31 0.90
N ALA A 172 18.01 -6.09 1.24
CA ALA A 172 16.62 -5.79 1.61
C ALA A 172 15.67 -6.09 0.45
N PHE A 173 16.05 -5.78 -0.78
CA PHE A 173 15.25 -6.12 -1.97
C PHE A 173 15.14 -7.62 -2.21
N ALA A 174 16.25 -8.35 -2.09
CA ALA A 174 16.24 -9.81 -2.18
C ALA A 174 15.35 -10.43 -1.08
N ALA A 175 15.38 -9.90 0.14
CA ALA A 175 14.55 -10.35 1.24
C ALA A 175 13.05 -10.13 0.99
N VAL A 176 12.65 -8.98 0.40
CA VAL A 176 11.25 -8.70 0.04
C VAL A 176 10.78 -9.63 -1.08
N ILE A 177 11.60 -9.86 -2.11
CA ILE A 177 11.28 -10.80 -3.19
C ILE A 177 11.14 -12.22 -2.63
N PHE A 178 12.09 -12.64 -1.81
CA PHE A 178 12.07 -13.95 -1.17
C PHE A 178 10.85 -14.11 -0.26
N GLY A 179 10.53 -13.10 0.55
CA GLY A 179 9.33 -13.08 1.38
C GLY A 179 8.04 -13.17 0.57
N GLY A 180 7.95 -12.43 -0.54
CA GLY A 180 6.80 -12.51 -1.45
C GLY A 180 6.64 -13.88 -2.10
N VAL A 181 7.75 -14.52 -2.49
CA VAL A 181 7.77 -15.88 -3.04
C VAL A 181 7.39 -16.91 -1.98
N CYS A 182 7.94 -16.82 -0.77
CA CYS A 182 7.58 -17.68 0.35
C CYS A 182 6.10 -17.54 0.72
N ALA A 183 5.56 -16.32 0.78
CA ALA A 183 4.15 -16.08 1.05
C ALA A 183 3.25 -16.69 -0.03
N LEU A 184 3.63 -16.58 -1.30
CA LEU A 184 2.90 -17.16 -2.43
C LEU A 184 2.90 -18.71 -2.39
N ILE A 185 4.05 -19.31 -2.05
CA ILE A 185 4.23 -20.77 -2.01
C ILE A 185 3.58 -21.38 -0.76
N LEU A 186 3.59 -20.68 0.36
CA LEU A 186 3.02 -21.16 1.63
C LEU A 186 1.53 -20.89 1.76
N ALA A 187 0.95 -19.99 0.96
CA ALA A 187 -0.48 -19.68 1.01
C ALA A 187 -1.40 -20.90 0.81
N PRO A 188 -1.15 -21.82 -0.14
CA PRO A 188 -1.98 -23.02 -0.28
C PRO A 188 -1.70 -24.10 0.79
N ALA A 189 -0.50 -24.09 1.38
CA ALA A 189 -0.07 -25.09 2.36
C ALA A 189 -0.59 -24.80 3.78
N ALA A 190 -0.81 -23.52 4.11
CA ALA A 190 -1.37 -23.13 5.40
C ALA A 190 -2.85 -23.53 5.52
N ASP A 191 -3.65 -23.32 4.47
CA ASP A 191 -5.08 -23.65 4.47
C ASP A 191 -5.34 -25.16 4.56
N THR A 192 -4.50 -25.99 3.94
CA THR A 192 -4.64 -27.46 3.98
C THR A 192 -4.29 -28.07 5.33
N THR A 193 -3.48 -27.41 6.15
CA THR A 193 -3.18 -27.91 7.51
C THR A 193 -4.29 -27.59 8.51
N GLY A 194 -5.07 -26.53 8.31
CA GLY A 194 -6.21 -26.19 9.16
C GLY A 194 -7.41 -27.14 9.01
N ASP A 195 -7.62 -27.69 7.80
CA ASP A 195 -8.74 -28.58 7.49
C ASP A 195 -8.48 -30.05 7.86
N VAL A 196 -7.22 -30.44 8.12
CA VAL A 196 -6.86 -31.81 8.53
C VAL A 196 -6.98 -32.02 10.05
N PHE A 197 -7.07 -30.93 10.83
CA PHE A 197 -7.21 -30.98 12.30
C PHE A 197 -8.59 -30.50 12.82
N LYS A 198 -9.60 -30.41 11.94
CA LYS A 198 -11.02 -30.28 12.30
C LYS A 198 -11.77 -31.54 11.90
#